data_AF-A0A2S2QN30-F1
#
_entry.id   AF-A0A2S2QN30-F1
#
_cell.length_a   1.000
_cell.length_b   1.000
_cell.length_c   1.000
_cell.angle_alpha   90.00
_cell.angle_beta   90.00
_cell.angle_gamma   90.00
#
_symmetry.space_group_name_H-M   'P 1'
#
loop_
_entity.id
_entity.type
_entity.pdbx_description
1 polymer ?
#
loop_
_entity_poly.entity_id
_entity_poly.type
_entity_poly.pdbx_seq_one_letter_code
_entity_poly.pdbx_strand_id
1 'polypeptide(L)'
;MCSMSYVVSHVCYAVKFLDSICEFFDFINESIFGSIRDSLKSYVRQMTNMFYVSIEMKHSFSFESTPSRLSSDIIRGIITEIKYKIDNVVLLFDWAGLIFSFFFLYVFLRVLQYRQKYLTIDSYDNKYLTQELYDLDERKQILDRPTIFPLSRIEKNKYIDRTSVHLLPRERKALFRSLAIMVLATFKILIQMAVDYSLYWILITVRKYGRMSSKLDPVVLILTWILAIVQPYGLRFRSYTMGYYHPDVAKTRAVWLHNRVILRRINFVTFAQRFMRRKFGLGGENSATDTSCLDFIYSRW
;
A
#
# COMPACT_ATOMS: atom_id res chain seq x y z
N MET A 1 -36.88 9.99 34.40
CA MET A 1 -35.93 10.59 35.37
C MET A 1 -35.11 9.47 35.97
N CYS A 2 -34.13 8.93 35.24
CA CYS A 2 -33.27 7.86 35.76
C CYS A 2 -32.21 8.46 36.69
N SER A 3 -32.16 7.92 37.91
CA SER A 3 -31.41 8.47 39.03
C SER A 3 -29.90 8.29 38.86
N MET A 4 -29.16 9.38 39.08
CA MET A 4 -27.69 9.43 39.13
C MET A 4 -27.09 8.44 40.14
N SER A 5 -27.89 7.89 41.07
CA SER A 5 -27.46 6.91 42.06
C SER A 5 -27.03 5.56 41.47
N TYR A 6 -27.60 5.11 40.35
CA TYR A 6 -27.27 3.80 39.77
C TYR A 6 -25.87 3.79 39.12
N VAL A 7 -25.50 4.91 38.48
CA VAL A 7 -24.18 5.06 37.83
C VAL A 7 -23.08 5.19 38.88
N VAL A 8 -23.32 5.96 39.94
CA VAL A 8 -22.33 6.17 41.02
C VAL A 8 -22.03 4.87 41.77
N SER A 9 -23.03 4.00 41.99
CA SER A 9 -22.82 2.73 42.69
C SER A 9 -21.95 1.74 41.91
N HIS A 10 -22.09 1.68 40.58
CA HIS A 10 -21.26 0.79 39.75
C HIS A 10 -19.82 1.29 39.61
N VAL A 11 -19.63 2.61 39.52
CA VAL A 11 -18.29 3.21 39.54
C VAL A 11 -17.60 2.98 40.89
N CYS A 12 -18.33 3.12 42.01
CA CYS A 12 -17.76 2.92 43.35
C CYS A 12 -17.32 1.47 43.60
N TYR A 13 -18.05 0.48 43.06
CA TYR A 13 -17.64 -0.93 43.17
C TYR A 13 -16.43 -1.28 42.29
N ALA A 14 -16.30 -0.64 41.12
CA ALA A 14 -15.16 -0.85 40.24
C ALA A 14 -13.86 -0.24 40.78
N VAL A 15 -13.93 0.90 41.48
CA VAL A 15 -12.76 1.56 42.08
C VAL A 15 -12.30 0.84 43.36
N LYS A 16 -13.18 0.14 44.08
CA LYS A 16 -12.84 -0.60 45.32
C LYS A 16 -11.78 -1.69 45.12
N PHE A 17 -11.66 -2.25 43.91
CA PHE A 17 -10.62 -3.21 43.56
C PHE A 17 -9.23 -2.57 43.49
N LEU A 18 -9.14 -1.28 43.15
CA LEU A 18 -7.87 -0.54 43.12
C LEU A 18 -7.34 -0.28 44.53
N ASP A 19 -8.20 -0.04 45.51
CA ASP A 19 -7.78 0.16 46.90
C ASP A 19 -7.13 -1.12 47.48
N SER A 20 -7.70 -2.31 47.21
CA SER A 20 -7.10 -3.58 47.62
C SER A 20 -5.78 -3.90 46.91
N ILE A 21 -5.61 -3.41 45.67
CA ILE A 21 -4.34 -3.50 44.95
C ILE A 21 -3.30 -2.54 45.54
N CYS A 22 -3.72 -1.35 45.97
CA CYS A 22 -2.83 -0.34 46.54
C CYS A 22 -2.27 -0.80 47.89
N GLU A 23 -3.10 -1.38 48.76
CA GLU A 23 -2.65 -1.97 50.04
C GLU A 23 -1.65 -3.14 49.82
N PHE A 24 -1.87 -3.94 48.77
CA PHE A 24 -0.95 -5.02 48.39
C PHE A 24 0.40 -4.48 47.86
N PHE A 25 0.39 -3.41 47.05
CA PHE A 25 1.62 -2.79 46.54
C PHE A 25 2.39 -2.02 47.63
N ASP A 26 1.70 -1.40 48.60
CA ASP A 26 2.35 -0.73 49.73
C ASP A 26 3.02 -1.73 50.68
N PHE A 27 2.41 -2.90 50.91
CA PHE A 27 3.03 -3.98 51.69
C PHE A 27 4.30 -4.57 51.04
N ILE A 28 4.31 -4.68 49.70
CA ILE A 28 5.49 -5.11 48.92
C ILE A 28 6.58 -4.03 48.93
N ASN A 29 6.20 -2.75 48.87
CA ASN A 29 7.13 -1.62 48.83
C ASN A 29 7.90 -1.42 50.15
N GLU A 30 7.26 -1.55 51.31
CA GLU A 30 7.95 -1.28 52.59
C GLU A 30 8.87 -2.44 53.04
N SER A 31 8.44 -3.70 52.88
CA SER A 31 9.14 -4.84 53.48
C SER A 31 10.39 -5.29 52.71
N ILE A 32 10.38 -5.21 51.37
CA ILE A 32 11.48 -5.74 50.52
C ILE A 32 12.45 -4.62 50.12
N PHE A 33 11.96 -3.44 49.75
CA PHE A 33 12.80 -2.38 49.18
C PHE A 33 13.54 -1.54 50.23
N GLY A 34 13.09 -1.50 51.49
CA GLY A 34 13.79 -0.77 52.56
C GLY A 34 15.20 -1.30 52.82
N SER A 35 15.32 -2.61 53.06
CA SER A 35 16.60 -3.26 53.36
C SER A 35 17.57 -3.28 52.16
N ILE A 36 17.03 -3.40 50.95
CA ILE A 36 17.81 -3.35 49.70
C ILE A 36 18.35 -1.94 49.43
N ARG A 37 17.53 -0.90 49.65
CA ARG A 37 17.94 0.50 49.45
C ARG A 37 19.08 0.88 50.39
N ASP A 38 18.99 0.49 51.65
CA ASP A 38 20.03 0.83 52.64
C ASP A 38 21.32 0.05 52.38
N SER A 39 21.22 -1.22 52.00
CA SER A 39 22.39 -2.02 51.59
C SER A 39 23.08 -1.42 50.36
N LEU A 40 22.33 -1.09 49.30
CA LEU A 40 22.86 -0.45 48.09
C LEU A 40 23.47 0.93 48.38
N LYS A 41 22.85 1.72 49.25
CA LYS A 41 23.34 3.06 49.60
C LYS A 41 24.68 2.99 50.33
N SER A 42 24.90 1.97 51.16
CA SER A 42 26.20 1.73 51.81
C SER A 42 27.28 1.32 50.80
N TYR A 43 26.97 0.41 49.87
CA TYR A 43 27.89 -0.04 48.81
C TYR A 43 28.24 1.07 47.82
N VAL A 44 27.26 1.85 47.38
CA VAL A 44 27.48 3.00 46.49
C VAL A 44 28.35 4.04 47.19
N ARG A 45 28.12 4.32 48.48
CA ARG A 45 28.96 5.26 49.24
C ARG A 45 30.41 4.76 49.35
N GLN A 46 30.61 3.46 49.53
CA GLN A 46 31.95 2.86 49.61
C GLN A 46 32.67 2.87 48.24
N MET A 47 31.97 2.54 47.16
CA MET A 47 32.47 2.69 45.78
C MET A 47 32.82 4.14 45.45
N THR A 48 31.93 5.08 45.77
CA THR A 48 32.14 6.50 45.44
C THR A 48 33.38 7.06 46.12
N ASN A 49 33.68 6.62 47.34
CA ASN A 49 34.90 7.02 48.06
C ASN A 49 36.17 6.37 47.49
N MET A 50 36.07 5.17 46.90
CA MET A 50 37.21 4.51 46.24
C MET A 50 37.58 5.19 44.91
N PHE A 51 36.61 5.85 44.27
CA PHE A 51 36.77 6.57 43.01
C PHE A 51 36.84 8.11 43.16
N TYR A 52 36.83 8.65 44.38
CA TYR A 52 36.93 10.10 44.60
C TYR A 52 38.37 10.57 44.40
N VAL A 53 38.69 11.05 43.20
CA VAL A 53 39.95 11.73 42.87
C VAL A 53 39.62 13.15 42.45
N SER A 54 40.03 14.16 43.23
CA SER A 54 39.95 15.57 42.82
C SER A 54 41.14 15.91 41.93
N ILE A 55 40.96 15.85 40.61
CA ILE A 55 41.98 16.26 39.64
C ILE A 55 41.80 17.76 39.37
N GLU A 56 42.67 18.59 39.94
CA GLU A 56 42.75 20.02 39.59
C GLU A 56 43.73 20.19 38.41
N MET A 57 43.22 20.14 37.18
CA MET A 57 44.04 20.35 35.98
C MET A 57 44.22 21.83 35.67
N LYS A 58 45.43 22.36 35.91
CA LYS A 58 45.83 23.70 35.45
C LYS A 58 46.33 23.61 34.01
N HIS A 59 45.47 23.92 33.05
CA HIS A 59 45.80 23.89 31.63
C HIS A 59 46.10 25.32 31.14
N SER A 60 47.38 25.67 30.93
CA SER A 60 47.76 26.91 30.24
C SER A 60 48.02 26.61 28.76
N PHE A 61 47.10 27.01 27.89
CA PHE A 61 47.25 26.88 26.43
C PHE A 61 47.71 28.23 25.87
N SER A 62 48.95 28.31 25.40
CA SER A 62 49.42 29.44 24.58
C SER A 62 49.39 29.02 23.11
N PHE A 63 48.43 29.55 22.35
CA PHE A 63 48.28 29.29 20.93
C PHE A 63 49.03 30.38 20.15
N GLU A 64 50.29 30.14 19.78
CA GLU A 64 50.95 30.95 18.76
C GLU A 64 50.55 30.42 17.38
N SER A 65 49.53 31.01 16.77
CA SER A 65 49.21 30.77 15.38
C SER A 65 50.09 31.66 14.50
N THR A 66 51.16 31.11 13.94
CA THR A 66 51.73 31.65 12.68
C THR A 66 50.87 31.13 11.53
N PRO A 67 49.98 31.94 10.92
CA PRO A 67 49.16 31.47 9.82
C PRO A 67 50.06 31.14 8.63
N SER A 68 50.16 29.86 8.28
CA SER A 68 50.93 29.42 7.11
C SER A 68 50.24 29.72 5.77
N ARG A 69 48.99 30.22 5.79
CA ARG A 69 48.20 30.52 4.59
C ARG A 69 47.34 31.78 4.73
N LEU A 70 47.22 32.52 3.63
CA LEU A 70 46.41 33.74 3.50
C LEU A 70 44.91 33.38 3.61
N SER A 71 44.12 34.18 4.33
CA SER A 71 42.69 33.91 4.57
C SER A 71 41.87 33.76 3.28
N SER A 72 42.26 34.45 2.20
CA SER A 72 41.63 34.32 0.88
C SER A 72 41.86 32.97 0.22
N ASP A 73 43.00 32.33 0.47
CA ASP A 73 43.32 31.01 -0.11
C ASP A 73 42.54 29.90 0.61
N ILE A 74 42.26 30.08 1.90
CA ILE A 74 41.38 29.20 2.67
C ILE A 74 39.94 29.30 2.10
N ILE A 75 39.45 30.51 1.83
CA ILE A 75 38.12 30.73 1.24
C ILE A 75 38.02 30.10 -0.15
N ARG A 76 39.05 30.28 -1.00
CA ARG A 76 39.09 29.69 -2.35
C ARG A 76 39.09 28.16 -2.29
N GLY A 77 39.89 27.56 -1.42
CA GLY A 77 39.95 26.10 -1.23
C GLY A 77 38.60 25.51 -0.82
N ILE A 78 37.90 26.15 0.14
CA ILE A 78 36.57 25.73 0.59
C ILE A 78 35.54 25.84 -0.54
N ILE A 79 35.53 26.95 -1.29
CA ILE A 79 34.60 27.15 -2.41
C ILE A 79 34.83 26.09 -3.50
N THR A 80 36.08 25.75 -3.82
CA THR A 80 36.38 24.73 -4.83
C THR A 80 35.95 23.33 -4.39
N GLU A 81 36.11 22.99 -3.11
CA GLU A 81 35.68 21.70 -2.58
C GLU A 81 34.15 21.58 -2.54
N ILE A 82 33.46 22.67 -2.16
CA ILE A 82 32.00 22.76 -2.19
C ILE A 82 31.48 22.65 -3.62
N LYS A 83 32.06 23.38 -4.57
CA LYS A 83 31.66 23.33 -5.99
C LYS A 83 31.79 21.92 -6.56
N TYR A 84 32.90 21.23 -6.28
CA TYR A 84 33.10 19.85 -6.71
C TYR A 84 32.03 18.88 -6.15
N LYS A 85 31.61 19.08 -4.88
CA LYS A 85 30.53 18.27 -4.28
C LYS A 85 29.15 18.64 -4.82
N ILE A 86 28.89 19.92 -5.11
CA ILE A 86 27.63 20.40 -5.69
C ILE A 86 27.47 19.90 -7.12
N ASP A 87 28.52 19.92 -7.95
CA ASP A 87 28.45 19.49 -9.35
C ASP A 87 28.06 18.00 -9.46
N ASN A 88 28.58 17.15 -8.57
CA ASN A 88 28.18 15.75 -8.50
C ASN A 88 26.69 15.57 -8.11
N VAL A 89 26.16 16.45 -7.26
CA VAL A 89 24.75 16.44 -6.87
C VAL A 89 23.86 16.96 -7.99
N VAL A 90 24.24 18.06 -8.64
CA VAL A 90 23.51 18.63 -9.79
C VAL A 90 23.41 17.61 -10.92
N LEU A 91 24.52 16.92 -11.22
CA LEU A 91 24.55 15.87 -12.23
C LEU A 91 23.54 14.75 -11.89
N LEU A 92 23.47 14.30 -10.64
CA LEU A 92 22.45 13.32 -10.20
C LEU A 92 21.01 13.82 -10.40
N PHE A 93 20.73 15.10 -10.10
CA PHE A 93 19.41 15.69 -10.31
C PHE A 93 19.04 15.78 -11.79
N ASP A 94 19.99 16.11 -12.67
CA ASP A 94 19.76 16.17 -14.12
C ASP A 94 19.43 14.78 -14.69
N TRP A 95 20.17 13.73 -14.29
CA TRP A 95 19.87 12.35 -14.66
C TRP A 95 18.50 11.90 -14.12
N ALA A 96 18.15 12.27 -12.89
CA ALA A 96 16.84 11.98 -12.33
C ALA A 96 15.71 12.67 -13.12
N GLY A 97 15.94 13.91 -13.57
CA GLY A 97 15.01 14.65 -14.43
C GLY A 97 14.80 13.98 -15.79
N LEU A 98 15.87 13.52 -16.44
CA LEU A 98 15.80 12.79 -17.71
C LEU A 98 15.02 11.48 -17.54
N ILE A 99 15.32 10.73 -16.49
CA ILE A 99 14.61 9.49 -16.13
C ILE A 99 13.12 9.78 -15.91
N PHE A 100 12.78 10.84 -15.18
CA PHE A 100 11.40 11.25 -14.95
C PHE A 100 10.66 11.61 -16.23
N SER A 101 11.30 12.35 -17.14
CA SER A 101 10.75 12.69 -18.46
C SER A 101 10.47 11.43 -19.29
N PHE A 102 11.38 10.46 -19.30
CA PHE A 102 11.17 9.17 -19.97
C PHE A 102 10.00 8.38 -19.37
N PHE A 103 9.88 8.33 -18.03
CA PHE A 103 8.74 7.70 -17.36
C PHE A 103 7.41 8.38 -17.71
N PHE A 104 7.40 9.71 -17.76
CA PHE A 104 6.21 10.46 -18.16
C PHE A 104 5.78 10.11 -19.60
N LEU A 105 6.72 10.11 -20.54
CA LEU A 105 6.48 9.71 -21.92
C LEU A 105 6.01 8.25 -22.02
N TYR A 106 6.64 7.33 -21.26
CA TYR A 106 6.23 5.93 -21.21
C TYR A 106 4.77 5.77 -20.73
N VAL A 107 4.38 6.48 -19.67
CA VAL A 107 2.99 6.47 -19.17
C VAL A 107 2.04 6.98 -20.24
N PHE A 108 2.39 8.07 -20.94
CA PHE A 108 1.59 8.62 -22.02
C PHE A 108 1.40 7.61 -23.17
N LEU A 109 2.47 6.97 -23.63
CA LEU A 109 2.41 5.91 -24.63
C LEU A 109 1.54 4.74 -24.18
N ARG A 110 1.60 4.35 -22.90
CA ARG A 110 0.76 3.28 -22.33
C ARG A 110 -0.72 3.64 -22.33
N VAL A 111 -1.07 4.92 -22.17
CA VAL A 111 -2.45 5.40 -22.28
C VAL A 111 -2.92 5.32 -23.73
N LEU A 112 -2.11 5.79 -24.69
CA LEU A 112 -2.44 5.72 -26.12
C LEU A 112 -2.60 4.27 -26.60
N GLN A 113 -1.67 3.39 -26.24
CA GLN A 113 -1.75 1.97 -26.57
C GLN A 113 -3.01 1.31 -26.00
N TYR A 114 -3.41 1.69 -24.78
CA TYR A 114 -4.67 1.19 -24.23
C TYR A 114 -5.87 1.71 -24.98
N ARG A 115 -5.91 3.02 -25.30
CA ARG A 115 -6.99 3.62 -26.08
C ARG A 115 -7.16 2.87 -27.39
N GLN A 116 -6.07 2.64 -28.11
CA GLN A 116 -6.11 1.93 -29.39
C GLN A 116 -6.64 0.51 -29.23
N LYS A 117 -6.09 -0.28 -28.28
CA LYS A 117 -6.57 -1.65 -28.01
C LYS A 117 -8.02 -1.70 -27.52
N TYR A 118 -8.46 -0.69 -26.78
CA TYR A 118 -9.83 -0.58 -26.28
C TYR A 118 -10.83 -0.36 -27.42
N LEU A 119 -10.44 0.39 -28.46
CA LEU A 119 -11.26 0.69 -29.63
C LEU A 119 -11.23 -0.43 -30.69
N THR A 120 -10.12 -1.15 -30.82
CA THR A 120 -9.96 -2.16 -31.88
C THR A 120 -10.38 -3.57 -31.47
N ILE A 121 -10.26 -3.92 -30.18
CA ILE A 121 -10.48 -5.29 -29.70
C ILE A 121 -11.57 -5.32 -28.62
N ASP A 122 -12.75 -5.85 -28.96
CA ASP A 122 -13.89 -5.92 -28.04
C ASP A 122 -13.66 -6.82 -26.81
N SER A 123 -12.77 -7.81 -26.95
CA SER A 123 -12.41 -8.72 -25.86
C SER A 123 -11.43 -8.12 -24.84
N TYR A 124 -10.83 -6.97 -25.16
CA TYR A 124 -9.76 -6.38 -24.37
C TYR A 124 -10.31 -5.67 -23.12
N ASP A 125 -9.92 -6.14 -21.93
CA ASP A 125 -10.36 -5.62 -20.62
C ASP A 125 -11.89 -5.62 -20.41
N ASN A 126 -12.60 -6.50 -21.12
CA ASN A 126 -14.05 -6.62 -21.04
C ASN A 126 -14.47 -7.56 -19.89
N LYS A 127 -14.18 -7.14 -18.67
CA LYS A 127 -14.49 -7.86 -17.42
C LYS A 127 -15.45 -7.09 -16.49
N TYR A 128 -15.80 -5.86 -16.86
CA TYR A 128 -16.62 -4.99 -16.03
C TYR A 128 -18.09 -5.09 -16.43
N LEU A 129 -18.96 -5.14 -15.43
CA LEU A 129 -20.40 -4.94 -15.64
C LEU A 129 -20.63 -3.44 -15.84
N THR A 130 -21.20 -3.07 -16.97
CA THR A 130 -21.42 -1.67 -17.38
C THR A 130 -22.93 -1.39 -17.42
N GLN A 131 -23.33 -0.13 -17.31
CA GLN A 131 -24.77 0.23 -17.34
C GLN A 131 -25.42 -0.18 -18.66
N GLU A 132 -24.69 -0.05 -19.77
CA GLU A 132 -25.15 -0.45 -21.10
C GLU A 132 -25.43 -1.96 -21.19
N LEU A 133 -24.76 -2.78 -20.38
CA LEU A 133 -25.01 -4.22 -20.29
C LEU A 133 -26.29 -4.52 -19.48
N TYR A 134 -26.56 -3.75 -18.43
CA TYR A 134 -27.81 -3.86 -17.67
C TYR A 134 -29.01 -3.47 -18.52
N ASP A 135 -28.93 -2.33 -19.23
CA ASP A 135 -29.99 -1.86 -20.14
C ASP A 135 -30.25 -2.88 -21.27
N LEU A 136 -29.19 -3.52 -21.78
CA LEU A 136 -29.31 -4.55 -22.80
C LEU A 136 -30.02 -5.81 -22.28
N ASP A 137 -29.67 -6.26 -21.06
CA ASP A 137 -30.27 -7.43 -20.44
C ASP A 137 -31.75 -7.18 -20.11
N GLU A 138 -32.10 -5.98 -19.63
CA GLU A 138 -33.49 -5.56 -19.37
C GLU A 138 -34.33 -5.60 -20.66
N ARG A 139 -33.82 -5.05 -21.76
CA ARG A 139 -34.52 -5.13 -23.06
C ARG A 139 -34.70 -6.57 -23.53
N LYS A 140 -33.69 -7.43 -23.32
CA LYS A 140 -33.78 -8.85 -23.66
C LYS A 140 -34.76 -9.59 -22.77
N GLN A 141 -34.86 -9.23 -21.49
CA GLN A 141 -35.85 -9.76 -20.56
C GLN A 141 -37.27 -9.41 -21.01
N ILE A 142 -37.52 -8.16 -21.43
CA ILE A 142 -38.82 -7.72 -21.96
C ILE A 142 -39.19 -8.51 -23.24
N LEU A 143 -38.19 -8.87 -24.05
CA LEU A 143 -38.35 -9.64 -25.29
C LEU A 143 -38.33 -11.17 -25.07
N ASP A 144 -38.42 -11.64 -23.82
CA ASP A 144 -38.37 -13.06 -23.43
C ASP A 144 -37.17 -13.83 -24.01
N ARG A 145 -36.02 -13.14 -24.09
CA ARG A 145 -34.73 -13.68 -24.53
C ARG A 145 -33.88 -14.10 -23.33
N PRO A 146 -32.92 -15.03 -23.51
CA PRO A 146 -32.08 -15.50 -22.43
C PRO A 146 -31.29 -14.36 -21.78
N THR A 147 -31.47 -14.21 -20.47
CA THR A 147 -30.83 -13.18 -19.64
C THR A 147 -29.57 -13.70 -18.94
N ILE A 148 -28.70 -12.78 -18.55
CA ILE A 148 -27.46 -13.09 -17.84
C ILE A 148 -27.63 -13.02 -16.33
N PHE A 149 -28.53 -12.19 -15.84
CA PHE A 149 -28.77 -12.04 -14.41
C PHE A 149 -29.80 -13.07 -13.89
N PRO A 150 -29.64 -13.63 -12.67
CA PRO A 150 -28.59 -13.37 -11.68
C PRO A 150 -27.26 -14.11 -11.98
N LEU A 151 -26.13 -13.46 -11.66
CA LEU A 151 -24.79 -14.04 -11.83
C LEU A 151 -24.52 -15.18 -10.83
N SER A 152 -23.91 -16.27 -11.33
CA SER A 152 -23.45 -17.38 -10.48
C SER A 152 -22.27 -16.95 -9.58
N ARG A 153 -22.07 -17.64 -8.45
CA ARG A 153 -20.96 -17.36 -7.50
C ARG A 153 -19.59 -17.35 -8.18
N ILE A 154 -19.37 -18.24 -9.15
CA ILE A 154 -18.11 -18.33 -9.90
C ILE A 154 -17.96 -17.15 -10.85
N GLU A 155 -19.06 -16.69 -11.46
CA GLU A 155 -19.07 -15.56 -12.38
C GLU A 155 -18.86 -14.23 -11.64
N LYS A 156 -19.38 -14.09 -10.43
CA LYS A 156 -19.10 -12.95 -9.54
C LYS A 156 -17.61 -12.78 -9.21
N ASN A 157 -16.83 -13.86 -9.22
CA ASN A 157 -15.37 -13.81 -9.04
C ASN A 157 -14.61 -13.50 -10.34
N LYS A 158 -15.30 -13.41 -11.48
CA LYS A 158 -14.71 -13.15 -12.81
C LYS A 158 -15.12 -11.79 -13.37
N TYR A 159 -16.38 -11.40 -13.21
CA TYR A 159 -16.94 -10.13 -13.66
C TYR A 159 -17.27 -9.25 -12.47
N ILE A 160 -16.93 -7.97 -12.56
CA ILE A 160 -17.03 -7.03 -11.43
C ILE A 160 -17.73 -5.75 -11.85
N ASP A 161 -18.54 -5.20 -10.95
CA ASP A 161 -19.16 -3.90 -11.16
C ASP A 161 -18.13 -2.77 -10.97
N ARG A 162 -18.20 -1.74 -11.81
CA ARG A 162 -17.23 -0.62 -11.85
C ARG A 162 -17.16 0.14 -10.52
N THR A 163 -18.30 0.27 -9.83
CA THR A 163 -18.44 1.01 -8.57
C THR A 163 -18.25 0.15 -7.33
N SER A 164 -18.08 -1.17 -7.50
CA SER A 164 -18.00 -2.08 -6.36
C SER A 164 -16.68 -1.95 -5.60
N VAL A 165 -16.79 -1.85 -4.27
CA VAL A 165 -15.64 -1.79 -3.34
C VAL A 165 -15.00 -3.17 -3.16
N HIS A 166 -15.67 -4.25 -3.57
CA HIS A 166 -15.13 -5.60 -3.47
C HIS A 166 -13.97 -5.80 -4.47
N LEU A 167 -12.86 -6.37 -4.00
CA LEU A 167 -11.71 -6.71 -4.85
C LEU A 167 -11.77 -8.16 -5.33
N LEU A 168 -11.54 -8.36 -6.63
CA LEU A 168 -11.41 -9.70 -7.23
C LEU A 168 -10.15 -10.40 -6.70
N PRO A 169 -10.15 -11.75 -6.57
CA PRO A 169 -8.97 -12.50 -6.13
C PRO A 169 -7.73 -12.27 -7.02
N ARG A 170 -7.92 -12.05 -8.33
CA ARG A 170 -6.83 -11.68 -9.24
C ARG A 170 -6.25 -10.29 -8.94
N GLU A 171 -7.12 -9.33 -8.65
CA GLU A 171 -6.73 -7.96 -8.29
C GLU A 171 -6.05 -7.95 -6.92
N ARG A 172 -6.56 -8.72 -5.97
CA ARG A 172 -5.96 -8.94 -4.65
C ARG A 172 -4.55 -9.52 -4.75
N LYS A 173 -4.31 -10.51 -5.62
CA LYS A 173 -2.97 -11.07 -5.85
C LYS A 173 -2.01 -10.03 -6.46
N ALA A 174 -2.48 -9.24 -7.42
CA ALA A 174 -1.68 -8.16 -8.00
C ALA A 174 -1.32 -7.09 -6.96
N LEU A 175 -2.28 -6.73 -6.09
CA LEU A 175 -2.08 -5.80 -4.99
C LEU A 175 -1.14 -6.32 -3.92
N PHE A 176 -1.23 -7.60 -3.54
CA PHE A 176 -0.27 -8.20 -2.62
C PHE A 176 1.15 -8.17 -3.19
N ARG A 177 1.30 -8.39 -4.51
CA ARG A 177 2.61 -8.27 -5.17
C ARG A 177 3.15 -6.84 -5.10
N SER A 178 2.31 -5.82 -5.40
CA SER A 178 2.75 -4.42 -5.29
C SER A 178 3.03 -4.02 -3.85
N LEU A 179 2.22 -4.46 -2.90
CA LEU A 179 2.41 -4.21 -1.47
C LEU A 179 3.70 -4.86 -0.96
N ALA A 180 4.02 -6.10 -1.36
CA ALA A 180 5.27 -6.75 -0.98
C ALA A 180 6.50 -5.99 -1.50
N ILE A 181 6.48 -5.57 -2.75
CA ILE A 181 7.56 -4.74 -3.34
C ILE A 181 7.71 -3.43 -2.57
N MET A 182 6.59 -2.79 -2.23
CA MET A 182 6.57 -1.55 -1.47
C MET A 182 7.10 -1.74 -0.04
N VAL A 183 6.70 -2.80 0.67
CA VAL A 183 7.21 -3.12 2.01
C VAL A 183 8.72 -3.31 1.97
N LEU A 184 9.24 -4.04 0.99
CA LEU A 184 10.69 -4.21 0.81
C LEU A 184 11.39 -2.87 0.54
N ALA A 185 10.81 -2.00 -0.29
CA ALA A 185 11.35 -0.66 -0.54
C ALA A 185 11.33 0.21 0.73
N THR A 186 10.25 0.18 1.52
CA THR A 186 10.15 0.93 2.78
C THR A 186 11.18 0.43 3.80
N PHE A 187 11.36 -0.89 3.91
CA PHE A 187 12.38 -1.48 4.77
C PHE A 187 13.80 -1.04 4.35
N LYS A 188 14.08 -1.01 3.05
CA LYS A 188 15.36 -0.50 2.51
C LYS A 188 15.57 0.98 2.84
N ILE A 189 14.54 1.81 2.76
CA ILE A 189 14.60 3.23 3.14
C ILE A 189 14.80 3.38 4.66
N LEU A 190 14.12 2.58 5.48
CA LEU A 190 14.31 2.59 6.94
C LEU A 190 15.74 2.22 7.33
N ILE A 191 16.32 1.20 6.70
CA ILE A 191 17.73 0.84 6.91
C ILE A 191 18.63 2.00 6.49
N GLN A 192 18.40 2.60 5.32
CA GLN A 192 19.17 3.74 4.84
C GLN A 192 19.08 4.92 5.83
N MET A 193 17.88 5.25 6.30
CA MET A 193 17.68 6.30 7.30
C MET A 193 18.34 5.98 8.63
N ALA A 194 18.38 4.71 9.06
CA ALA A 194 19.08 4.30 10.28
C ALA A 194 20.60 4.45 10.13
N VAL A 195 21.14 4.14 8.95
CA VAL A 195 22.55 4.37 8.61
C VAL A 195 22.84 5.87 8.54
N ASP A 196 21.97 6.67 7.93
CA ASP A 196 22.13 8.13 7.86
C ASP A 196 21.97 8.76 9.24
N TYR A 197 21.15 8.19 10.13
CA TYR A 197 20.98 8.65 11.51
C TYR A 197 22.18 8.27 12.39
N SER A 198 22.75 7.07 12.21
CA SER A 198 23.98 6.68 12.91
C SER A 198 25.16 7.52 12.41
N LEU A 199 25.24 7.79 11.11
CA LEU A 199 26.21 8.70 10.51
C LEU A 199 25.96 10.15 10.96
N TYR A 200 24.71 10.60 11.07
CA TYR A 200 24.37 11.90 11.66
C TYR A 200 24.81 11.96 13.12
N TRP A 201 24.64 10.89 13.91
CA TRP A 201 25.12 10.86 15.30
C TRP A 201 26.64 10.82 15.41
N ILE A 202 27.32 10.12 14.51
CA ILE A 202 28.77 10.14 14.42
C ILE A 202 29.23 11.54 14.03
N LEU A 203 28.62 12.12 12.99
CA LEU A 203 28.92 13.47 12.54
C LEU A 203 28.55 14.51 13.58
N ILE A 204 27.43 14.42 14.31
CA ILE A 204 27.05 15.35 15.38
C ILE A 204 27.98 15.19 16.57
N THR A 205 28.50 14.00 16.83
CA THR A 205 29.52 13.78 17.85
C THR A 205 30.83 14.44 17.41
N VAL A 206 31.28 14.19 16.18
CA VAL A 206 32.43 14.86 15.55
C VAL A 206 32.24 16.38 15.46
N ARG A 207 31.00 16.85 15.29
CA ARG A 207 30.62 18.25 15.06
C ARG A 207 30.27 19.00 16.35
N LYS A 208 29.91 18.29 17.42
CA LYS A 208 29.97 18.76 18.81
C LYS A 208 31.42 19.03 19.23
N TYR A 209 32.38 18.35 18.58
CA TYR A 209 33.80 18.68 18.58
C TYR A 209 34.26 19.54 17.38
N GLY A 210 33.36 20.00 16.49
CA GLY A 210 33.69 20.77 15.28
C GLY A 210 32.45 21.26 14.48
N ARG A 211 31.83 22.37 14.91
CA ARG A 211 30.48 22.95 14.59
C ARG A 211 29.77 22.70 13.24
N MET A 212 28.42 22.68 13.35
CA MET A 212 27.28 23.03 12.44
C MET A 212 26.17 21.92 12.32
N SER A 213 25.00 22.10 11.71
CA SER A 213 23.94 21.04 11.59
C SER A 213 23.02 21.30 10.37
N SER A 214 22.31 20.29 9.85
CA SER A 214 21.26 20.44 8.82
C SER A 214 20.11 19.43 9.02
N LYS A 215 18.86 19.91 8.86
CA LYS A 215 17.58 19.21 9.05
C LYS A 215 17.05 18.60 7.74
N LEU A 216 16.20 17.57 7.82
CA LEU A 216 15.53 16.91 6.69
C LEU A 216 13.99 16.87 6.89
N ASP A 217 13.23 17.11 5.81
CA ASP A 217 11.77 17.37 5.84
C ASP A 217 10.88 16.12 5.65
N PRO A 218 9.86 15.89 6.51
CA PRO A 218 8.99 14.70 6.52
C PRO A 218 7.92 14.65 5.41
N VAL A 219 7.79 15.68 4.58
CA VAL A 219 6.71 15.83 3.57
C VAL A 219 6.87 14.85 2.39
N VAL A 220 8.11 14.51 2.02
CA VAL A 220 8.42 13.63 0.89
C VAL A 220 8.01 12.17 1.15
N LEU A 221 8.06 11.75 2.42
CA LEU A 221 7.63 10.42 2.83
C LEU A 221 6.11 10.30 2.77
N ILE A 222 5.34 11.33 3.13
CA ILE A 222 3.88 11.24 3.09
C ILE A 222 3.36 11.20 1.63
N LEU A 223 3.98 11.98 0.74
CA LEU A 223 3.61 12.05 -0.68
C LEU A 223 3.79 10.71 -1.41
N THR A 224 4.84 9.96 -1.07
CA THR A 224 5.16 8.67 -1.71
C THR A 224 4.17 7.57 -1.34
N TRP A 225 3.60 7.59 -0.13
CA TRP A 225 2.58 6.64 0.30
C TRP A 225 1.22 6.90 -0.36
N ILE A 226 0.85 8.17 -0.55
CA ILE A 226 -0.40 8.55 -1.21
C ILE A 226 -0.41 8.05 -2.67
N LEU A 227 0.69 8.24 -3.40
CA LEU A 227 0.80 7.81 -4.81
C LEU A 227 0.71 6.28 -4.98
N ALA A 228 1.22 5.50 -4.03
CA ALA A 228 1.14 4.04 -4.06
C ALA A 228 -0.29 3.51 -3.87
N ILE A 229 -1.09 4.16 -3.03
CA ILE A 229 -2.49 3.79 -2.78
C ILE A 229 -3.38 4.11 -3.98
N VAL A 230 -3.08 5.17 -4.73
CA VAL A 230 -3.89 5.62 -5.89
C VAL A 230 -3.70 4.74 -7.13
N GLN A 231 -2.57 4.04 -7.27
CA GLN A 231 -2.23 3.21 -8.44
C GLN A 231 -3.29 2.18 -8.89
N PRO A 232 -3.93 1.39 -8.00
CA PRO A 232 -5.01 0.47 -8.39
C PRO A 232 -6.33 1.15 -8.76
N TYR A 233 -6.64 2.30 -8.15
CA TYR A 233 -7.86 3.06 -8.43
C TYR A 233 -7.78 3.81 -9.76
N GLY A 234 -6.58 4.28 -10.14
CA GLY A 234 -6.32 4.86 -11.46
C GLY A 234 -6.59 3.88 -12.62
N LEU A 235 -6.39 2.58 -12.40
CA LEU A 235 -6.69 1.55 -13.41
C LEU A 235 -8.18 1.40 -13.68
N ARG A 236 -9.04 1.49 -12.65
CA ARG A 236 -10.51 1.43 -12.80
C ARG A 236 -11.05 2.72 -13.41
N PHE A 237 -10.51 3.87 -13.00
CA PHE A 237 -10.90 5.18 -13.52
C PHE A 237 -10.72 5.28 -15.04
N ARG A 238 -9.63 4.73 -15.60
CA ARG A 238 -9.39 4.77 -17.06
C ARG A 238 -10.48 4.04 -17.87
N SER A 239 -11.02 2.93 -17.36
CA SER A 239 -12.11 2.21 -18.04
C SER A 239 -13.41 3.00 -17.98
N TYR A 240 -13.68 3.66 -16.85
CA TYR A 240 -14.83 4.55 -16.69
C TYR A 240 -14.78 5.74 -17.65
N THR A 241 -13.66 6.47 -17.68
CA THR A 241 -13.49 7.63 -18.58
C THR A 241 -13.65 7.22 -20.03
N MET A 242 -13.08 6.07 -20.44
CA MET A 242 -13.15 5.64 -21.83
C MET A 242 -14.57 5.23 -22.27
N GLY A 243 -15.36 4.65 -21.36
CA GLY A 243 -16.78 4.37 -21.60
C GLY A 243 -17.63 5.64 -21.71
N TYR A 244 -17.27 6.69 -20.98
CA TYR A 244 -17.95 7.99 -21.05
C TYR A 244 -17.71 8.70 -22.40
N TYR A 245 -16.48 8.69 -22.91
CA TYR A 245 -16.13 9.38 -24.16
C TYR A 245 -16.53 8.64 -25.44
N HIS A 246 -16.64 7.31 -25.41
CA HIS A 246 -16.93 6.47 -26.58
C HIS A 246 -18.11 5.51 -26.32
N PRO A 247 -19.36 6.04 -26.30
CA PRO A 247 -20.54 5.28 -25.90
C PRO A 247 -20.99 4.25 -26.95
N ASP A 248 -20.68 4.48 -28.23
CA ASP A 248 -20.93 3.57 -29.35
C ASP A 248 -20.12 2.27 -29.20
N VAL A 249 -18.82 2.38 -28.91
CA VAL A 249 -17.94 1.23 -28.65
C VAL A 249 -18.32 0.52 -27.36
N ALA A 250 -18.77 1.25 -26.34
CA ALA A 250 -19.24 0.66 -25.09
C ALA A 250 -20.46 -0.26 -25.31
N LYS A 251 -21.41 0.12 -26.17
CA LYS A 251 -22.58 -0.70 -26.53
C LYS A 251 -22.19 -1.99 -27.24
N THR A 252 -21.32 -1.91 -28.26
CA THR A 252 -20.83 -3.09 -28.99
C THR A 252 -20.14 -4.08 -28.06
N ARG A 253 -19.32 -3.57 -27.12
CA ARG A 253 -18.63 -4.39 -26.13
C ARG A 253 -19.56 -5.02 -25.10
N ALA A 254 -20.65 -4.35 -24.73
CA ALA A 254 -21.68 -4.91 -23.87
C ALA A 254 -22.35 -6.10 -24.57
N VAL A 255 -22.70 -5.99 -25.86
CA VAL A 255 -23.27 -7.09 -26.66
C VAL A 255 -22.30 -8.26 -26.77
N TRP A 256 -21.02 -7.99 -27.06
CA TRP A 256 -20.00 -9.04 -27.11
C TRP A 256 -19.87 -9.78 -25.77
N LEU A 257 -19.79 -9.04 -24.66
CA LEU A 257 -19.67 -9.61 -23.32
C LEU A 257 -20.90 -10.46 -23.00
N HIS A 258 -22.09 -9.97 -23.36
CA HIS A 258 -23.34 -10.66 -23.15
C HIS A 258 -23.34 -12.03 -23.84
N ASN A 259 -23.09 -12.05 -25.15
CA ASN A 259 -23.06 -13.28 -25.94
C ASN A 259 -21.97 -14.24 -25.46
N ARG A 260 -20.81 -13.71 -25.04
CA ARG A 260 -19.72 -14.52 -24.50
C ARG A 260 -20.10 -15.23 -23.21
N VAL A 261 -20.84 -14.58 -22.31
CA VAL A 261 -21.31 -15.20 -21.06
C VAL A 261 -22.32 -16.30 -21.35
N ILE A 262 -23.30 -16.05 -22.22
CA ILE A 262 -24.31 -17.06 -22.61
C ILE A 262 -23.65 -18.29 -23.24
N LEU A 263 -22.77 -18.08 -24.22
CA LEU A 263 -22.04 -19.19 -24.87
C LEU A 263 -21.24 -20.01 -23.87
N ARG A 264 -20.66 -19.37 -22.85
CA ARG A 264 -19.92 -20.09 -21.80
C ARG A 264 -20.84 -20.91 -20.91
N ARG A 265 -22.06 -20.45 -20.62
CA ARG A 265 -23.07 -21.20 -19.86
C ARG A 265 -23.57 -22.40 -20.66
N ILE A 266 -23.88 -22.23 -21.94
CA ILE A 266 -24.28 -23.32 -22.84
C ILE A 266 -23.14 -24.37 -22.95
N ASN A 267 -21.90 -23.91 -23.13
CA ASN A 267 -20.74 -24.81 -23.17
C ASN A 267 -20.51 -25.53 -21.84
N PHE A 268 -20.79 -24.89 -20.71
CA PHE A 268 -20.70 -25.52 -19.39
C PHE A 268 -21.81 -26.55 -19.19
N VAL A 269 -23.06 -26.25 -19.57
CA VAL A 269 -24.19 -27.17 -19.47
C VAL A 269 -24.00 -28.37 -20.38
N THR A 270 -23.59 -28.18 -21.63
CA THR A 270 -23.27 -29.28 -22.55
C THR A 270 -22.11 -30.13 -22.05
N PHE A 271 -21.07 -29.51 -21.46
CA PHE A 271 -19.99 -30.24 -20.80
C PHE A 271 -20.50 -31.05 -19.60
N ALA A 272 -21.34 -30.46 -18.74
CA ALA A 272 -21.92 -31.12 -17.57
C ALA A 272 -22.85 -32.28 -17.98
N GLN A 273 -23.69 -32.10 -19.00
CA GLN A 273 -24.54 -33.16 -19.55
C GLN A 273 -23.71 -34.32 -20.11
N ARG A 274 -22.63 -34.03 -20.87
CA ARG A 274 -21.69 -35.06 -21.36
C ARG A 274 -20.98 -35.78 -20.22
N PHE A 275 -20.59 -35.06 -19.17
CA PHE A 275 -20.00 -35.63 -17.97
C PHE A 275 -20.98 -36.56 -17.23
N MET A 276 -22.23 -36.14 -17.06
CA MET A 276 -23.28 -36.96 -16.43
C MET A 276 -23.58 -38.22 -17.25
N ARG A 277 -23.68 -38.14 -18.58
CA ARG A 277 -23.86 -39.31 -19.45
C ARG A 277 -22.70 -40.30 -19.34
N ARG A 278 -21.45 -39.82 -19.25
CA ARG A 278 -20.26 -40.68 -19.07
C ARG A 278 -20.22 -41.34 -17.69
N LYS A 279 -20.62 -40.64 -16.63
CA LYS A 279 -20.57 -41.15 -15.25
C LYS A 279 -21.72 -42.11 -14.92
N PHE A 280 -22.90 -41.88 -15.47
CA PHE A 280 -24.11 -42.64 -15.16
C PHE A 280 -24.58 -43.57 -16.29
N GLY A 281 -23.86 -43.63 -17.42
CA GLY A 281 -24.16 -44.57 -18.51
C GLY A 281 -25.56 -44.40 -19.12
N LEU A 282 -26.17 -43.22 -19.03
CA LEU A 282 -27.49 -42.91 -19.60
C LEU A 282 -27.39 -42.79 -21.12
N GLY A 283 -27.26 -43.93 -21.79
CA GLY A 283 -27.47 -44.11 -23.22
C GLY A 283 -28.67 -45.03 -23.41
N GLY A 284 -29.86 -44.46 -23.60
CA GLY A 284 -31.07 -45.22 -23.88
C GLY A 284 -32.29 -44.33 -24.19
N GLU A 285 -32.80 -44.52 -25.41
CA GLU A 285 -34.12 -44.16 -25.98
C GLU A 285 -34.58 -42.70 -26.13
N ASN A 286 -34.45 -42.23 -27.38
CA ASN A 286 -35.47 -41.57 -28.21
C ASN A 286 -36.58 -40.75 -27.52
N SER A 287 -36.37 -39.43 -27.41
CA SER A 287 -37.39 -38.37 -27.60
C SER A 287 -36.83 -36.95 -27.40
N ALA A 288 -35.64 -36.65 -27.93
CA ALA A 288 -35.04 -35.31 -27.76
C ALA A 288 -34.18 -34.86 -28.94
N THR A 289 -34.61 -35.17 -30.16
CA THR A 289 -34.17 -34.45 -31.35
C THR A 289 -35.19 -33.36 -31.59
N ASP A 290 -34.90 -32.13 -31.13
CA ASP A 290 -35.22 -30.90 -31.88
C ASP A 290 -34.79 -29.61 -31.17
N THR A 291 -34.61 -29.60 -29.84
CA THR A 291 -34.23 -28.36 -29.14
C THR A 291 -32.75 -27.97 -29.32
N SER A 292 -31.85 -28.95 -29.41
CA SER A 292 -30.40 -28.70 -29.48
C SER A 292 -29.91 -28.09 -30.80
N CYS A 293 -30.60 -28.31 -31.92
CA CYS A 293 -30.19 -27.78 -33.23
C CYS A 293 -30.78 -26.38 -33.48
N LEU A 294 -32.03 -26.17 -33.06
CA LEU A 294 -32.72 -24.88 -33.14
C LEU A 294 -32.03 -23.81 -32.27
N ASP A 295 -31.59 -24.15 -31.06
CA ASP A 295 -30.82 -23.23 -30.21
C ASP A 295 -29.44 -22.88 -30.79
N PHE A 296 -28.82 -23.80 -31.52
CA PHE A 296 -27.54 -23.55 -32.20
C PHE A 296 -27.71 -22.57 -33.37
N ILE A 297 -28.81 -22.67 -34.13
CA ILE A 297 -29.15 -21.76 -35.24
C ILE A 297 -29.51 -20.36 -34.70
N TYR A 298 -30.24 -20.27 -33.58
CA TYR A 298 -30.61 -18.99 -32.97
C TYR A 298 -29.43 -18.25 -32.31
N SER A 299 -28.35 -18.96 -31.97
CA SER A 299 -27.15 -18.34 -31.38
C SER A 299 -26.20 -17.69 -32.41
N ARG A 300 -26.47 -17.90 -33.70
CA ARG A 300 -25.57 -17.54 -34.81
C ARG A 300 -26.08 -16.34 -35.64
N TRP A 301 -27.25 -15.80 -35.29
CA TRP A 301 -27.84 -14.56 -35.81
C TRP A 301 -28.12 -13.59 -34.66
#